data_AF-F4REG9-F1
#
_entry.id   AF-F4REG9-F1
#
_cell.length_a   1.000
_cell.length_b   1.000
_cell.length_c   1.000
_cell.angle_alpha   90.00
_cell.angle_beta   90.00
_cell.angle_gamma   90.00
#
_symmetry.space_group_name_H-M   'P 1'
#
loop_
_entity.id
_entity.type
_entity.pdbx_description
1 polymer ?
#
loop_
_entity_poly.entity_id
_entity_poly.type
_entity_poly.pdbx_seq_one_letter_code
_entity_poly.pdbx_strand_id
1 'polypeptide(L)'
;MSLSDPGYVLEIQREKDAKMPACRCSNCDPQGAARIIRLLPQTKSADLNALISSFPSEAEPEDESLLNIPRSSRKRKFSSNIPLVCKWNDPIRLDVSIIDLTVSILANYKILFKKTYPTDPPYLPKTLFNLEDAWQISKNYISVSNGDFLREILGGQTIPGLFESITTSINSWLQSDSYKQHQDNLEDIYPDFNRSRDT
;
A
#
# COMPACT_ATOMS: atom_id res chain seq x y z
N MET A 1 7.04 -24.54 8.45
CA MET A 1 7.29 -25.78 7.68
C MET A 1 8.14 -26.70 8.53
N SER A 2 7.91 -28.01 8.48
CA SER A 2 8.74 -28.98 9.20
C SER A 2 10.08 -29.17 8.51
N LEU A 3 11.16 -29.43 9.25
CA LEU A 3 12.45 -29.84 8.68
C LEU A 3 12.39 -31.20 7.96
N SER A 4 11.33 -31.96 8.23
CA SER A 4 11.01 -33.23 7.58
C SER A 4 10.02 -33.09 6.41
N ASP A 5 9.62 -31.86 6.07
CA ASP A 5 8.72 -31.63 4.94
C ASP A 5 9.42 -32.01 3.61
N PRO A 6 8.80 -32.83 2.74
CA PRO A 6 9.43 -33.24 1.49
C PRO A 6 9.81 -32.06 0.58
N GLY A 7 8.99 -30.99 0.56
CA GLY A 7 9.29 -29.79 -0.21
C GLY A 7 10.52 -29.05 0.31
N TYR A 8 10.66 -28.94 1.63
CA TYR A 8 11.83 -28.36 2.28
C TYR A 8 13.13 -29.10 1.93
N VAL A 9 13.12 -30.44 1.99
CA VAL A 9 14.29 -31.26 1.69
C VAL A 9 14.71 -31.12 0.22
N LEU A 10 13.73 -31.11 -0.70
CA LEU A 10 13.99 -30.91 -2.13
C LEU A 10 14.59 -29.54 -2.41
N GLU A 11 14.09 -28.48 -1.79
CA GLU A 11 14.62 -27.13 -1.99
C GLU A 11 16.06 -27.01 -1.47
N ILE A 12 16.38 -27.58 -0.30
CA ILE A 12 17.77 -27.63 0.20
C ILE A 12 18.70 -28.32 -0.79
N GLN A 13 18.25 -29.43 -1.38
CA GLN A 13 19.09 -30.15 -2.34
C GLN A 13 19.29 -29.31 -3.61
N ARG A 14 18.24 -28.67 -4.11
CA ARG A 14 18.30 -27.75 -5.26
C ARG A 14 19.28 -26.59 -5.00
N GLU A 15 19.24 -25.98 -3.83
CA GLU A 15 20.15 -24.89 -3.43
C GLU A 15 21.62 -25.36 -3.42
N LYS A 16 21.89 -26.57 -2.90
CA LYS A 16 23.23 -27.18 -2.90
C LYS A 16 23.75 -27.43 -4.31
N ASP A 17 22.92 -28.04 -5.17
CA ASP A 17 23.28 -28.35 -6.55
C ASP A 17 23.57 -27.07 -7.35
N ALA A 18 22.83 -26.00 -7.07
CA ALA A 18 23.03 -24.66 -7.64
C ALA A 18 24.18 -23.87 -6.99
N LYS A 19 24.88 -24.43 -5.99
CA LYS A 19 25.96 -23.78 -5.22
C LYS A 19 25.52 -22.43 -4.63
N MET A 20 24.27 -22.34 -4.21
CA MET A 20 23.76 -21.16 -3.53
C MET A 20 24.40 -21.04 -2.13
N PRO A 21 24.58 -19.80 -1.62
CA PRO A 21 25.01 -19.61 -0.24
C PRO A 21 23.98 -20.22 0.72
N ALA A 22 24.42 -20.64 1.91
CA ALA A 22 23.55 -21.21 2.92
C ALA A 22 22.36 -20.28 3.20
N CYS A 23 21.14 -20.83 3.10
CA CYS A 23 19.92 -20.09 3.34
C CYS A 23 19.86 -19.59 4.79
N ARG A 24 19.49 -18.31 4.98
CA ARG A 24 19.37 -17.65 6.29
C ARG A 24 17.95 -17.19 6.59
N CYS A 25 16.96 -17.84 5.98
CA CYS A 25 15.58 -17.59 6.36
C CYS A 25 15.32 -18.07 7.80
N SER A 26 14.21 -17.65 8.37
CA SER A 26 13.82 -18.01 9.74
C SER A 26 13.68 -19.52 10.00
N ASN A 27 13.55 -20.34 8.96
CA ASN A 27 13.54 -21.81 9.10
C ASN A 27 14.95 -22.41 9.08
N CYS A 28 15.89 -21.85 8.31
CA CYS A 28 17.23 -22.38 8.13
C CYS A 28 18.24 -21.81 9.15
N ASP A 29 18.03 -20.57 9.60
CA ASP A 29 18.81 -19.91 10.65
C ASP A 29 17.88 -19.17 11.63
N PRO A 30 17.23 -19.89 12.55
CA PRO A 30 16.29 -19.30 13.49
C PRO A 30 16.97 -18.34 14.47
N GLN A 31 18.24 -18.55 14.81
CA GLN A 31 18.97 -17.68 15.72
C GLN A 31 19.37 -16.36 15.06
N GLY A 32 19.93 -16.41 13.84
CA GLY A 32 20.22 -15.21 13.06
C GLY A 32 18.96 -14.39 12.77
N ALA A 33 17.85 -15.05 12.42
CA ALA A 33 16.58 -14.38 12.23
C ALA A 33 16.06 -13.70 13.51
N ALA A 34 16.13 -14.38 14.65
CA ALA A 34 15.74 -13.81 15.95
C ALA A 34 16.59 -12.58 16.31
N ARG A 35 17.91 -12.64 16.05
CA ARG A 35 18.83 -11.51 16.24
C ARG A 35 18.47 -10.32 15.38
N ILE A 36 18.20 -10.53 14.08
CA ILE A 36 17.76 -9.46 13.18
C ILE A 36 16.49 -8.81 13.74
N ILE A 37 15.48 -9.60 14.13
CA ILE A 37 14.22 -9.07 14.69
C ILE A 37 14.47 -8.20 15.94
N ARG A 38 15.45 -8.56 16.79
CA ARG A 38 15.81 -7.80 17.99
C ARG A 38 16.49 -6.47 17.66
N LEU A 39 17.43 -6.46 16.73
CA LEU A 39 18.30 -5.31 16.45
C LEU A 39 17.75 -4.36 15.37
N LEU A 40 16.90 -4.87 14.47
CA LEU A 40 16.31 -4.09 13.38
C LEU A 40 15.65 -2.78 13.83
N PRO A 41 14.89 -2.70 14.95
CA PRO A 41 14.28 -1.46 15.40
C PRO A 41 15.26 -0.32 15.69
N GLN A 42 16.53 -0.65 15.93
CA GLN A 42 17.59 0.30 16.29
C GLN A 42 18.62 0.48 15.16
N THR A 43 18.51 -0.32 14.11
CA THR A 43 19.45 -0.33 13.00
C THR A 43 19.09 0.77 12.02
N LYS A 44 20.06 1.63 11.69
CA LYS A 44 19.86 2.64 10.65
C LYS A 44 19.83 1.94 9.28
N SER A 45 19.17 2.55 8.30
CA SER A 45 19.08 1.96 6.95
C SER A 45 20.45 1.67 6.33
N ALA A 46 21.44 2.54 6.56
CA ALA A 46 22.82 2.37 6.09
C ALA A 46 23.50 1.12 6.69
N ASP A 47 23.13 0.73 7.90
CA ASP A 47 23.75 -0.35 8.67
C ASP A 47 23.00 -1.69 8.52
N LEU A 48 21.86 -1.70 7.81
CA LEU A 48 21.01 -2.89 7.66
C LEU A 48 21.75 -4.06 6.99
N ASN A 49 22.51 -3.78 5.93
CA ASN A 49 23.28 -4.81 5.24
C ASN A 49 24.37 -5.40 6.13
N ALA A 50 24.99 -4.58 6.98
CA ALA A 50 25.97 -5.04 7.95
C ALA A 50 25.31 -5.94 9.01
N LEU A 51 24.13 -5.56 9.51
CA LEU A 51 23.36 -6.38 10.45
C LEU A 51 23.03 -7.76 9.86
N ILE A 52 22.48 -7.80 8.63
CA ILE A 52 22.09 -9.04 7.94
C ILE A 52 23.32 -9.93 7.67
N SER A 53 24.46 -9.31 7.37
CA SER A 53 25.70 -10.02 7.04
C SER A 53 26.49 -10.48 8.28
N SER A 54 26.31 -9.81 9.41
CA SER A 54 27.00 -10.10 10.67
C SER A 54 26.53 -11.42 11.30
N PHE A 55 27.48 -12.22 11.77
CA PHE A 55 27.24 -13.47 12.46
C PHE A 55 27.66 -13.35 13.93
N PRO A 56 26.89 -13.86 14.90
CA PRO A 56 27.43 -14.16 16.20
C PRO A 56 28.47 -15.28 16.03
N SER A 57 29.73 -14.99 16.29
CA SER A 57 30.75 -16.02 16.45
C SER A 57 30.91 -16.31 17.95
N GLU A 58 31.28 -17.54 18.33
CA GLU A 58 31.55 -17.90 19.74
C GLU A 58 32.60 -16.99 20.41
N ALA A 59 33.38 -16.22 19.64
CA ALA A 59 34.38 -15.27 20.12
C ALA A 59 33.82 -13.91 20.55
N GLU A 60 32.60 -13.55 20.12
CA GLU A 60 31.94 -12.27 20.43
C GLU A 60 30.54 -12.57 20.99
N PRO A 61 30.42 -12.84 22.31
CA PRO A 61 29.11 -13.04 22.93
C PRO A 61 28.23 -11.80 22.69
N GLU A 62 26.95 -12.02 22.37
CA GLU A 62 26.00 -10.91 22.19
C GLU A 62 25.99 -10.03 23.44
N ASP A 63 26.12 -8.72 23.26
CA ASP A 63 25.99 -7.77 24.35
C ASP A 63 24.57 -7.87 24.94
N GLU A 64 24.45 -8.51 26.11
CA GLU A 64 23.18 -8.75 26.80
C GLU A 64 22.44 -7.45 27.15
N SER A 65 23.12 -6.30 27.15
CA SER A 65 22.46 -5.00 27.32
C SER A 65 21.46 -4.70 26.19
N LEU A 66 21.64 -5.31 25.01
CA LEU A 66 20.71 -5.24 23.88
C LEU A 66 19.38 -5.97 24.15
N LEU A 67 19.34 -6.89 25.12
CA LEU A 67 18.14 -7.67 25.50
C LEU A 67 17.12 -6.83 26.27
N ASN A 68 17.56 -5.76 26.92
CA ASN A 68 16.73 -4.92 27.80
C ASN A 68 16.32 -3.58 27.16
N ILE A 69 16.56 -3.39 25.86
CA ILE A 69 16.29 -2.10 25.23
C ILE A 69 14.77 -1.89 25.10
N PRO A 70 14.21 -0.83 25.72
CA PRO A 70 12.80 -0.54 25.60
C PRO A 70 12.44 -0.34 24.13
N ARG A 71 11.44 -1.07 23.64
CA ARG A 71 10.87 -0.84 22.31
C ARG A 71 10.24 0.55 22.31
N SER A 72 11.00 1.55 21.84
CA SER A 72 10.45 2.86 21.50
C SER A 72 9.52 2.66 20.30
N SER A 73 8.25 2.36 20.57
CA SER A 73 7.21 2.50 19.56
C SER A 73 7.09 3.99 19.24
N ARG A 74 7.84 4.45 18.24
CA ARG A 74 7.47 5.71 17.59
C ARG A 74 6.12 5.44 16.98
N LYS A 75 5.05 5.86 17.68
CA LYS A 75 3.73 5.93 17.08
C LYS A 75 3.92 6.66 15.76
N ARG A 76 3.60 6.01 14.64
CA ARG A 76 3.52 6.71 13.36
C ARG A 76 2.68 7.94 13.62
N LYS A 77 3.21 9.13 13.33
CA LYS A 77 2.40 10.35 13.32
C LYS A 77 1.36 10.12 12.22
N PHE A 78 0.19 9.62 12.60
CA PHE A 78 -0.96 9.74 11.73
C PHE A 78 -1.16 11.24 11.57
N SER A 79 -1.08 11.71 10.32
CA SER A 79 -1.60 13.02 9.95
C SER A 79 -3.00 13.14 10.56
N SER A 80 -3.31 14.29 11.16
CA SER A 80 -4.65 14.57 11.68
C SER A 80 -5.74 14.47 10.61
N ASN A 81 -5.35 14.53 9.34
CA ASN A 81 -6.21 14.25 8.19
C ASN A 81 -6.15 12.75 7.89
N ILE A 82 -7.27 12.07 8.13
CA ILE A 82 -7.48 10.64 7.85
C ILE A 82 -8.48 10.55 6.69
N PRO A 83 -8.27 9.67 5.69
CA PRO A 83 -9.22 9.48 4.60
C PRO A 83 -10.62 9.10 5.12
N LEU A 84 -11.66 9.68 4.53
CA LEU A 84 -13.05 9.33 4.84
C LEU A 84 -13.35 7.91 4.34
N VAL A 85 -13.81 7.02 5.21
CA VAL A 85 -14.13 5.63 4.83
C VAL A 85 -15.42 5.57 3.99
N CYS A 86 -15.38 4.92 2.82
CA CYS A 86 -16.53 4.66 1.96
C CYS A 86 -17.17 3.32 2.31
N LYS A 87 -18.30 3.34 3.01
CA LYS A 87 -19.03 2.11 3.38
C LYS A 87 -19.84 1.58 2.19
N TRP A 88 -20.28 0.33 2.26
CA TRP A 88 -21.09 -0.31 1.21
C TRP A 88 -22.47 0.35 1.02
N ASN A 89 -23.01 0.98 2.07
CA ASN A 89 -24.30 1.67 2.08
C ASN A 89 -24.15 3.20 2.02
N ASP A 90 -22.99 3.69 1.59
CA ASP A 90 -22.73 5.12 1.53
C ASP A 90 -23.57 5.80 0.43
N PRO A 91 -24.28 6.91 0.71
CA PRO A 91 -25.12 7.58 -0.28
C PRO A 91 -24.38 8.00 -1.55
N ILE A 92 -23.07 8.26 -1.47
CA ILE A 92 -22.26 8.62 -2.65
C ILE A 92 -22.28 7.51 -3.71
N ARG A 93 -22.58 6.26 -3.34
CA ARG A 93 -22.68 5.14 -4.28
C ARG A 93 -23.91 5.19 -5.17
N LEU A 94 -24.85 6.10 -4.87
CA LEU A 94 -26.05 6.37 -5.66
C LEU A 94 -25.90 7.64 -6.50
N ASP A 95 -24.88 8.45 -6.25
CA ASP A 95 -24.60 9.66 -7.02
C ASP A 95 -24.04 9.27 -8.39
N VAL A 96 -24.80 9.56 -9.45
CA VAL A 96 -24.45 9.24 -10.84
C VAL A 96 -23.08 9.82 -11.23
N SER A 97 -22.75 11.01 -10.75
CA SER A 97 -21.49 11.65 -11.09
C SER A 97 -20.29 11.01 -10.39
N ILE A 98 -20.47 10.56 -9.15
CA ILE A 98 -19.42 9.82 -8.44
C ILE A 98 -19.29 8.39 -8.99
N ILE A 99 -20.39 7.78 -9.43
CA ILE A 99 -20.36 6.51 -10.17
C ILE A 99 -19.51 6.66 -11.43
N ASP A 100 -19.70 7.73 -12.20
CA ASP A 100 -18.91 8.02 -13.41
C ASP A 100 -17.41 8.12 -13.11
N LEU A 101 -17.03 8.87 -12.07
CA LEU A 101 -15.64 8.93 -11.61
C LEU A 101 -15.08 7.54 -11.26
N THR A 102 -15.83 6.77 -10.49
CA THR A 102 -15.41 5.44 -10.02
C THR A 102 -15.20 4.47 -11.18
N VAL A 103 -16.11 4.50 -12.16
CA VAL A 103 -16.01 3.70 -13.39
C VAL A 103 -14.80 4.14 -14.22
N SER A 104 -14.57 5.45 -14.35
CA SER A 104 -13.44 6.02 -15.08
C SER A 104 -12.09 5.60 -14.49
N ILE A 105 -11.94 5.68 -13.16
CA ILE A 105 -10.74 5.20 -12.44
C ILE A 105 -10.48 3.71 -12.75
N LEU A 106 -11.51 2.87 -12.66
CA LEU A 106 -11.39 1.44 -12.93
C LEU A 106 -11.06 1.14 -14.40
N ALA A 107 -11.64 1.89 -15.34
CA ALA A 107 -11.37 1.74 -16.77
C ALA A 107 -9.90 2.09 -17.07
N ASN A 108 -9.42 3.22 -16.57
CA ASN A 108 -8.03 3.65 -16.76
C ASN A 108 -7.03 2.70 -16.08
N TYR A 109 -7.38 2.17 -14.91
CA TYR A 109 -6.59 1.13 -14.28
C TYR A 109 -6.50 -0.14 -15.15
N LYS A 110 -7.62 -0.61 -15.72
CA LYS A 110 -7.60 -1.79 -16.60
C LYS A 110 -6.72 -1.57 -17.84
N ILE A 111 -6.70 -0.36 -18.39
CA ILE A 111 -5.81 0.01 -19.50
C ILE A 111 -4.35 -0.05 -19.05
N LEU A 112 -4.02 0.57 -17.91
CA LEU A 112 -2.68 0.55 -17.33
C LEU A 112 -2.20 -0.88 -17.02
N PHE A 113 -3.09 -1.71 -16.47
CA PHE A 113 -2.80 -3.10 -16.15
C PHE A 113 -2.43 -3.90 -17.41
N LYS A 114 -3.22 -3.78 -18.49
CA LYS A 114 -2.93 -4.43 -19.78
C LYS A 114 -1.62 -3.97 -20.39
N LYS A 115 -1.28 -2.68 -20.23
CA LYS A 115 0.02 -2.14 -20.68
C LYS A 115 1.19 -2.71 -19.87
N THR A 116 0.99 -2.91 -18.58
CA THR A 116 2.01 -3.44 -17.66
C THR A 116 2.22 -4.94 -17.85
N TYR A 117 1.13 -5.68 -18.06
CA TYR A 117 1.14 -7.13 -18.26
C TYR A 117 0.44 -7.50 -19.59
N PRO A 118 1.15 -7.40 -20.73
CA PRO A 118 0.57 -7.65 -22.04
C PRO A 118 0.24 -9.14 -22.29
N THR A 119 0.96 -10.06 -21.63
CA THR A 119 0.79 -11.51 -21.79
C THR A 119 0.86 -12.20 -20.44
N ASP A 120 -0.08 -13.10 -20.17
CA ASP A 120 -0.16 -14.00 -19.00
C ASP A 120 0.17 -13.34 -17.64
N PRO A 121 -0.70 -12.46 -17.13
CA PRO A 121 -0.42 -11.74 -15.88
C PRO A 121 -0.41 -12.70 -14.68
N PRO A 122 0.53 -12.51 -13.71
CA PRO A 122 0.61 -13.35 -12.52
C PRO A 122 -0.58 -13.19 -11.57
N TYR A 123 -1.36 -12.11 -11.73
CA TYR A 123 -2.53 -11.79 -10.91
C TYR A 123 -3.66 -11.27 -11.78
N LEU A 124 -4.89 -11.37 -11.28
CA LEU A 124 -6.03 -10.70 -11.92
C LEU A 124 -6.02 -9.20 -11.57
N PRO A 125 -6.51 -8.31 -12.46
CA PRO A 125 -6.56 -6.87 -12.18
C PRO A 125 -7.24 -6.54 -10.85
N LYS A 126 -8.38 -7.19 -10.57
CA LYS A 126 -9.18 -7.03 -9.34
C LYS A 126 -8.46 -7.49 -8.07
N THR A 127 -7.40 -8.29 -8.19
CA THR A 127 -6.61 -8.72 -7.04
C THR A 127 -5.68 -7.62 -6.57
N LEU A 128 -5.21 -6.78 -7.49
CA LEU A 128 -4.27 -5.68 -7.20
C LEU A 128 -4.96 -4.32 -6.99
N PHE A 129 -6.15 -4.14 -7.57
CA PHE A 129 -6.97 -2.95 -7.39
C PHE A 129 -8.42 -3.27 -7.77
N ASN A 130 -9.34 -3.13 -6.83
CA ASN A 130 -10.73 -3.54 -6.98
C ASN A 130 -11.70 -2.34 -6.92
N LEU A 131 -12.99 -2.64 -7.01
CA LEU A 131 -14.06 -1.65 -6.98
C LEU A 131 -14.14 -0.89 -5.64
N GLU A 132 -13.84 -1.54 -4.53
CA GLU A 132 -13.86 -0.90 -3.21
C GLU A 132 -12.71 0.10 -3.07
N ASP A 133 -11.53 -0.21 -3.61
CA ASP A 133 -10.41 0.72 -3.68
C ASP A 133 -10.81 1.98 -4.48
N ALA A 134 -11.46 1.78 -5.63
CA ALA A 134 -11.95 2.87 -6.46
C ALA A 134 -13.01 3.73 -5.72
N TRP A 135 -13.97 3.11 -5.02
CA TRP A 135 -14.95 3.84 -4.21
C TRP A 135 -14.32 4.64 -3.08
N GLN A 136 -13.32 4.06 -2.42
CA GLN A 136 -12.59 4.71 -1.34
C GLN A 136 -11.83 5.94 -1.83
N ILE A 137 -11.27 5.87 -3.05
CA ILE A 137 -10.64 7.01 -3.74
C ILE A 137 -11.68 8.05 -4.14
N SER A 138 -12.77 7.64 -4.81
CA SER A 138 -13.82 8.54 -5.27
C SER A 138 -14.44 9.31 -4.12
N LYS A 139 -14.61 8.72 -2.93
CA LYS A 139 -15.08 9.44 -1.74
C LYS A 139 -14.16 10.58 -1.29
N ASN A 140 -12.86 10.45 -1.58
CA ASN A 140 -11.82 11.38 -1.15
C ASN A 140 -11.24 12.17 -2.33
N TYR A 141 -11.99 12.30 -3.43
CA TYR A 141 -11.48 12.83 -4.70
C TYR A 141 -10.79 14.20 -4.57
N ILE A 142 -11.33 15.11 -3.74
CA ILE A 142 -10.75 16.45 -3.51
C ILE A 142 -9.37 16.36 -2.86
N SER A 143 -9.23 15.55 -1.81
CA SER A 143 -7.95 15.38 -1.13
C SER A 143 -6.96 14.64 -2.03
N VAL A 144 -7.43 13.65 -2.78
CA VAL A 144 -6.59 12.90 -3.73
C VAL A 144 -6.10 13.78 -4.88
N SER A 145 -6.94 14.68 -5.43
CA SER A 145 -6.51 15.63 -6.46
C SER A 145 -5.45 16.60 -5.94
N ASN A 146 -5.46 16.91 -4.65
CA ASN A 146 -4.45 17.74 -3.99
C ASN A 146 -3.15 16.98 -3.64
N GLY A 147 -3.08 15.69 -3.95
CA GLY A 147 -1.90 14.86 -3.72
C GLY A 147 -1.90 14.10 -2.39
N ASP A 148 -3.00 14.12 -1.64
CA ASP A 148 -3.11 13.45 -0.35
C ASP A 148 -3.74 12.04 -0.47
N PHE A 149 -3.65 11.27 0.61
CA PHE A 149 -4.41 10.03 0.89
C PHE A 149 -4.20 8.81 0.01
N LEU A 150 -3.63 8.89 -1.19
CA LEU A 150 -3.44 7.70 -2.04
C LEU A 150 -2.60 6.61 -1.35
N ARG A 151 -1.54 7.01 -0.63
CA ARG A 151 -0.70 6.05 0.10
C ARG A 151 -1.40 5.51 1.35
N GLU A 152 -2.21 6.33 2.01
CA GLU A 152 -2.99 5.94 3.18
C GLU A 152 -4.12 4.98 2.80
N ILE A 153 -4.73 5.17 1.63
CA ILE A 153 -5.81 4.32 1.10
C ILE A 153 -5.24 3.00 0.55
N LEU A 154 -4.19 3.05 -0.28
CA LEU A 154 -3.69 1.88 -1.01
C LEU A 154 -2.46 1.21 -0.38
N GLY A 155 -1.80 1.85 0.59
CA GLY A 155 -0.51 1.42 1.15
C GLY A 155 0.69 1.65 0.23
N GLY A 156 0.48 1.61 -1.09
CA GLY A 156 1.49 1.82 -2.13
C GLY A 156 0.92 1.60 -3.54
N GLN A 157 1.79 1.68 -4.54
CA GLN A 157 1.43 1.36 -5.93
C GLN A 157 1.62 -0.14 -6.17
N THR A 158 0.55 -0.84 -6.54
CA THR A 158 0.61 -2.27 -6.90
C THR A 158 1.15 -2.50 -8.30
N ILE A 159 1.02 -1.50 -9.19
CA ILE A 159 1.64 -1.44 -10.51
C ILE A 159 2.24 -0.05 -10.75
N PRO A 160 3.33 0.07 -11.54
CA PRO A 160 3.92 1.36 -11.87
C PRO A 160 2.93 2.30 -12.56
N GLY A 161 2.86 3.55 -12.11
CA GLY A 161 1.99 4.57 -12.69
C GLY A 161 0.53 4.55 -12.21
N LEU A 162 0.18 3.68 -11.26
CA LEU A 162 -1.17 3.60 -10.70
C LEU A 162 -1.63 4.94 -10.11
N PHE A 163 -0.79 5.59 -9.30
CA PHE A 163 -1.16 6.85 -8.65
C PHE A 163 -1.37 7.97 -9.68
N GLU A 164 -0.48 8.06 -10.66
CA GLU A 164 -0.61 9.05 -11.75
C GLU A 164 -1.88 8.83 -12.57
N SER A 165 -2.21 7.57 -12.88
CA SER A 165 -3.45 7.21 -13.59
C SER A 165 -4.70 7.61 -12.80
N ILE A 166 -4.71 7.38 -11.47
CA ILE A 166 -5.81 7.80 -10.59
C ILE A 166 -5.95 9.32 -10.56
N THR A 167 -4.84 10.04 -10.29
CA THR A 167 -4.85 11.51 -10.24
C THR A 167 -5.29 12.11 -11.58
N THR A 168 -4.83 11.56 -12.71
CA THR A 168 -5.25 11.98 -14.04
C THR A 168 -6.74 11.75 -14.27
N SER A 169 -7.27 10.60 -13.82
CA SER A 169 -8.70 10.28 -13.92
C SER A 169 -9.56 11.29 -13.15
N ILE A 170 -9.16 11.62 -11.92
CA ILE A 170 -9.86 12.61 -11.09
C ILE A 170 -9.78 14.00 -11.73
N ASN A 171 -8.60 14.44 -12.14
CA ASN A 171 -8.43 15.75 -12.76
C ASN A 171 -9.23 15.90 -14.06
N SER A 172 -9.31 14.83 -14.85
CA SER A 172 -10.14 14.82 -16.07
C SER A 172 -11.63 14.90 -15.72
N TRP A 173 -12.06 14.17 -14.68
CA TRP A 173 -13.44 14.21 -14.21
C TRP A 173 -13.84 15.57 -13.63
N LEU A 174 -12.95 16.24 -12.88
CA LEU A 174 -13.16 17.60 -12.35
C LEU A 174 -13.40 18.65 -13.45
N GLN A 175 -13.02 18.36 -14.70
CA GLN A 175 -13.27 19.22 -15.86
C GLN A 175 -14.48 18.78 -16.69
N SER A 176 -15.14 17.68 -16.31
CA SER A 176 -16.25 17.09 -17.05
C SER A 176 -17.60 17.71 -16.68
N ASP A 177 -18.60 17.51 -17.55
CA ASP A 177 -19.98 17.90 -17.26
C ASP A 177 -20.60 17.07 -16.12
N SER A 178 -20.11 15.85 -15.89
CA SER A 178 -20.51 15.02 -14.75
C SER A 178 -20.16 15.68 -13.42
N TYR A 179 -18.97 16.29 -13.32
CA TYR A 179 -18.61 17.04 -12.12
C TYR A 179 -19.45 18.30 -11.94
N LYS A 180 -19.78 19.03 -13.01
CA LYS A 180 -20.69 20.18 -12.91
C LYS A 180 -22.05 19.77 -12.34
N GLN A 181 -22.63 18.67 -12.82
CA GLN A 181 -23.88 18.11 -12.27
C GLN A 181 -23.73 17.73 -10.78
N HIS A 182 -22.57 17.21 -10.38
CA HIS A 182 -22.29 16.93 -8.96
C HIS A 182 -22.27 18.21 -8.13
N GLN A 183 -21.66 19.28 -8.64
CA GLN A 183 -21.64 20.59 -7.97
C GLN A 183 -23.05 21.16 -7.84
N ASP A 184 -23.84 21.15 -8.92
CA ASP A 184 -25.23 21.63 -8.92
C ASP A 184 -26.08 20.87 -7.88
N ASN A 185 -25.96 19.54 -7.83
CA ASN A 185 -26.66 18.71 -6.86
C ASN A 185 -26.26 19.03 -5.40
N LEU A 186 -25.00 19.41 -5.14
CA LEU A 186 -24.56 19.81 -3.82
C LEU A 186 -25.12 21.17 -3.41
N GLU A 187 -25.24 22.11 -4.36
CA GLU A 187 -25.83 23.42 -4.13
C GLU A 187 -27.34 23.35 -3.88
N ASP A 188 -28.04 22.46 -4.58
CA ASP A 188 -29.48 22.22 -4.38
C ASP A 188 -29.80 21.57 -3.01
N ILE A 189 -28.90 20.73 -2.49
CA ILE A 189 -29.07 20.07 -1.18
C ILE A 189 -28.68 21.00 -0.02
N TYR A 190 -27.75 21.93 -0.21
CA TYR A 190 -27.26 22.86 0.82
C TYR A 190 -27.26 24.33 0.35
N PRO A 191 -28.44 24.96 0.19
CA PRO A 191 -28.55 26.31 -0.37
C PRO A 191 -27.91 27.42 0.48
N ASP A 192 -27.63 27.19 1.77
CA ASP A 192 -27.11 28.22 2.70
C ASP A 192 -25.58 28.28 2.82
N PHE A 193 -24.81 27.41 2.15
CA PHE A 193 -23.35 27.43 2.28
C PHE A 193 -22.68 28.60 1.54
N ASN A 194 -23.34 29.17 0.52
CA ASN A 194 -22.81 30.28 -0.29
C ASN A 194 -23.30 31.68 0.16
N ARG A 195 -24.24 31.79 1.11
CA ARG A 195 -24.72 33.11 1.61
C ARG A 195 -23.80 33.80 2.61
N SER A 196 -22.76 33.11 3.09
CA SER A 196 -21.83 33.61 4.11
C SER A 196 -20.48 34.11 3.55
N ARG A 197 -20.34 34.18 2.21
CA ARG A 197 -19.15 34.72 1.53
C ARG A 197 -19.31 36.15 1.01
N ASP A 198 -20.51 36.74 1.12
CA ASP A 198 -20.83 38.08 0.60
C ASP A 198 -21.13 39.13 1.69
N THR A 199 -20.64 38.94 2.92
CA THR A 199 -20.66 39.96 4.00
C THR A 199 -19.31 40.04 4.69
#